data_AF-A0A3D1I087-F1
#
_entry.id   AF-A0A3D1I087-F1
#
_cell.length_a   1.000
_cell.length_b   1.000
_cell.length_c   1.000
_cell.angle_alpha   90.00
_cell.angle_beta   90.00
_cell.angle_gamma   90.00
#
_symmetry.space_group_name_H-M   'P 1'
#
loop_
_entity.id
_entity.type
_entity.pdbx_description
1 polymer ?
#
loop_
_entity_poly.entity_id
_entity_poly.type
_entity_poly.pdbx_seq_one_letter_code
_entity_poly.pdbx_strand_id
1 'polypeptide(L)'
;MPKDKKASMLKIMMIALAAVLLVLIPVRCYQYAAGVLEPETGFYSGSGWSIWLSYILLAVSAVAFLAIAIASRKKISYSTEKFGSTGLAIAAFMFALTLMIDAVSQYKTVFATATDTALMYGTESVQYLKTGLISRGLEGFCAVVAAVFFVLFGYGHLKGKSNASESKLMALFPVLWCVFRLMHRFMRTINFLNVSDLLYELFMCVFLMAFLMAFSQLNSKVGGDGFDWKLVGYGLPAMMFSLLCFLPRFIMTLVGRDDLLCDQSPIEWCDLGAAVFICALLLTRVGFGEKNTETAETAEKTES
;
A
#
# COMPACT_ATOMS: atom_id res chain seq x y z
N MET A 1 -27.82 17.11 -12.44
CA MET A 1 -26.46 17.59 -12.10
C MET A 1 -25.56 17.42 -13.32
N PRO A 2 -24.81 18.43 -13.78
CA PRO A 2 -24.12 18.37 -15.08
C PRO A 2 -22.92 17.41 -15.05
N LYS A 3 -22.69 16.72 -16.18
CA LYS A 3 -21.68 15.66 -16.40
C LYS A 3 -20.24 16.10 -16.07
N ASP A 4 -19.95 17.41 -16.12
CA ASP A 4 -18.60 17.97 -15.88
C ASP A 4 -18.14 17.92 -14.41
N LYS A 5 -19.06 17.84 -13.44
CA LYS A 5 -18.71 17.74 -12.01
C LYS A 5 -18.21 16.34 -11.59
N LYS A 6 -18.49 15.29 -12.36
CA LYS A 6 -18.24 13.91 -11.91
C LYS A 6 -16.77 13.51 -12.05
N ALA A 7 -16.13 13.78 -13.19
CA ALA A 7 -14.67 13.60 -13.39
C ALA A 7 -13.80 14.52 -12.51
N SER A 8 -14.40 15.54 -11.88
CA SER A 8 -13.74 16.50 -11.00
C SER A 8 -13.43 15.92 -9.61
N MET A 9 -14.28 15.03 -9.05
CA MET A 9 -14.14 14.58 -7.66
C MET A 9 -12.86 13.77 -7.38
N LEU A 10 -12.52 12.77 -8.22
CA LEU A 10 -11.28 12.02 -8.07
C LEU A 10 -10.06 12.94 -8.17
N LYS A 11 -10.07 13.87 -9.14
CA LYS A 11 -8.99 14.84 -9.32
C LYS A 11 -8.84 15.73 -8.09
N ILE A 12 -9.95 16.20 -7.51
CA ILE A 12 -9.93 16.98 -6.26
C ILE A 12 -9.32 16.17 -5.12
N MET A 13 -9.72 14.90 -4.95
CA MET A 13 -9.15 14.03 -3.91
C MET A 13 -7.64 13.79 -4.10
N MET A 14 -7.18 13.61 -5.34
CA MET A 14 -5.76 13.47 -5.66
C MET A 14 -4.99 14.76 -5.41
N ILE A 15 -5.57 15.93 -5.70
CA ILE A 15 -4.98 17.24 -5.40
C ILE A 15 -4.89 17.44 -3.88
N ALA A 16 -5.95 17.07 -3.14
CA ALA A 16 -5.96 17.13 -1.68
C ALA A 16 -4.89 16.22 -1.08
N LEU A 17 -4.73 15.00 -1.60
CA LEU A 17 -3.64 14.09 -1.23
C LEU A 17 -2.26 14.71 -1.47
N ALA A 18 -2.05 15.30 -2.65
CA ALA A 18 -0.80 15.98 -2.99
C ALA A 18 -0.52 17.15 -2.04
N ALA A 19 -1.54 17.95 -1.69
CA ALA A 19 -1.40 19.05 -0.74
C ALA A 19 -1.04 18.57 0.67
N VAL A 20 -1.66 17.48 1.14
CA VAL A 20 -1.33 16.86 2.44
C VAL A 20 0.10 16.34 2.44
N LEU A 21 0.53 15.66 1.39
CA LEU A 21 1.90 15.15 1.26
C LEU A 21 2.94 16.27 1.16
N LEU A 22 2.62 17.38 0.48
CA LEU A 22 3.49 18.55 0.37
C LEU A 22 3.78 19.17 1.76
N VAL A 23 2.88 19.02 2.72
CA VAL A 23 3.11 19.43 4.12
C VAL A 23 3.81 18.33 4.92
N LEU A 24 3.33 17.08 4.83
CA LEU A 24 3.82 15.99 5.67
C LEU A 24 5.26 15.56 5.35
N ILE A 25 5.66 15.56 4.07
CA ILE A 25 7.01 15.15 3.67
C ILE A 25 8.07 16.08 4.26
N PRO A 26 8.00 17.42 4.08
CA PRO A 26 8.94 18.34 4.73
C PRO A 26 8.92 18.26 6.26
N VAL A 27 7.73 18.14 6.87
CA VAL A 27 7.62 17.98 8.33
C VAL A 27 8.33 16.72 8.79
N ARG A 28 8.22 15.62 8.03
CA ARG A 28 8.90 14.37 8.36
C ARG A 28 10.41 14.44 8.16
N CYS A 29 10.88 15.07 7.07
CA CYS A 29 12.29 15.37 6.88
C CYS A 29 12.84 16.25 8.02
N TYR A 30 12.08 17.25 8.47
CA TYR A 30 12.44 18.07 9.63
C TYR A 30 12.54 17.24 10.91
N GLN A 31 11.62 16.30 11.15
CA GLN A 31 11.66 15.42 12.33
C GLN A 31 12.95 14.58 12.38
N TYR A 32 13.41 14.05 11.24
CA TYR A 32 14.72 13.39 11.17
C TYR A 32 15.88 14.39 11.36
N ALA A 33 15.86 15.49 10.60
CA ALA A 33 16.96 16.46 10.57
C ALA A 33 17.20 17.20 11.89
N ALA A 34 16.15 17.43 12.67
CA ALA A 34 16.18 18.16 13.94
C ALA A 34 16.35 17.25 15.17
N GLY A 35 16.56 15.93 14.97
CA GLY A 35 16.74 14.99 16.08
C GLY A 35 15.48 14.79 16.93
N VAL A 36 14.30 15.05 16.35
CA VAL A 36 13.02 14.75 17.00
C VAL A 36 12.80 13.24 17.04
N LEU A 37 13.40 12.50 16.09
CA LEU A 37 13.43 11.04 16.04
C LEU A 37 14.83 10.54 16.42
N GLU A 38 14.90 9.61 17.37
CA GLU A 38 16.11 8.90 17.71
C GLU A 38 16.42 7.81 16.66
N PRO A 39 17.63 7.79 16.06
CA PRO A 39 17.97 6.81 15.02
C PRO A 39 17.96 5.36 15.50
N GLU A 40 18.49 5.07 16.70
CA GLU A 40 18.59 3.68 17.19
C GLU A 40 17.21 3.03 17.40
N THR A 41 16.25 3.81 17.88
CA THR A 41 14.97 3.31 18.39
C THR A 41 13.77 3.70 17.53
N GLY A 42 13.87 4.77 16.74
CA GLY A 42 12.76 5.41 16.04
C GLY A 42 11.78 6.13 16.98
N PHE A 43 12.17 6.35 18.24
CA PHE A 43 11.35 7.05 19.23
C PHE A 43 11.38 8.56 19.05
N TYR A 44 10.28 9.20 19.43
CA TYR A 44 10.30 10.65 19.60
C TYR A 44 11.05 11.04 20.88
N SER A 45 12.04 11.92 20.75
CA SER A 45 12.85 12.43 21.87
C SER A 45 12.09 13.42 22.78
N GLY A 46 10.87 13.83 22.40
CA GLY A 46 10.00 14.70 23.19
C GLY A 46 8.62 14.93 22.56
N SER A 47 7.83 15.86 23.12
CA SER A 47 6.52 16.26 22.59
C SER A 47 6.63 17.58 21.81
N GLY A 48 7.06 17.51 20.55
CA GLY A 48 7.12 18.64 19.63
C GLY A 48 5.80 18.92 18.88
N TRP A 49 5.59 20.16 18.46
CA TRP A 49 4.44 20.56 17.63
C TRP A 49 4.36 19.78 16.31
N SER A 50 5.51 19.41 15.74
CA SER A 50 5.59 18.66 14.48
C SER A 50 4.96 17.28 14.58
N ILE A 51 5.05 16.62 15.75
CA ILE A 51 4.48 15.31 16.02
C ILE A 51 2.95 15.38 15.97
N TRP A 52 2.39 16.32 16.72
CA TRP A 52 0.94 16.56 16.76
C TRP A 52 0.40 16.95 15.39
N LEU A 53 1.12 17.81 14.65
CA LEU A 53 0.77 18.16 13.28
C LEU A 53 0.71 16.92 12.39
N SER A 54 1.75 16.06 12.41
CA SER A 54 1.77 14.84 11.59
C SER A 54 0.61 13.91 11.93
N TYR A 55 0.38 13.61 13.22
CA TYR A 55 -0.68 12.70 13.65
C TYR A 55 -2.08 13.22 13.35
N ILE A 56 -2.38 14.48 13.67
CA ILE A 56 -3.69 15.07 13.41
C ILE A 56 -3.95 15.12 11.91
N LEU A 57 -2.99 15.61 11.12
CA LEU A 57 -3.16 15.74 9.68
C LEU A 57 -3.33 14.37 8.99
N LEU A 58 -2.56 13.36 9.40
CA LEU A 58 -2.70 11.99 8.90
C LEU A 58 -4.06 11.39 9.26
N ALA A 59 -4.47 11.48 10.52
CA ALA A 59 -5.73 10.92 11.00
C ALA A 59 -6.93 11.59 10.31
N VAL A 60 -6.96 12.92 10.27
CA VAL A 60 -8.04 13.69 9.64
C VAL A 60 -8.09 13.38 8.14
N SER A 61 -6.95 13.33 7.45
CA SER A 61 -6.91 13.06 6.01
C SER A 61 -7.36 11.63 5.68
N ALA A 62 -6.90 10.62 6.43
CA ALA A 62 -7.30 9.24 6.24
C ALA A 62 -8.81 9.05 6.47
N VAL A 63 -9.35 9.63 7.54
CA VAL A 63 -10.79 9.59 7.84
C VAL A 63 -11.58 10.36 6.78
N ALA A 64 -11.11 11.53 6.34
CA ALA A 64 -11.77 12.32 5.31
C ALA A 64 -11.85 11.56 3.97
N PHE A 65 -10.75 10.95 3.51
CA PHE A 65 -10.76 10.16 2.27
C PHE A 65 -11.71 8.98 2.36
N LEU A 66 -11.73 8.27 3.49
CA LEU A 66 -12.66 7.17 3.73
C LEU A 66 -14.12 7.65 3.73
N ALA A 67 -14.42 8.72 4.49
CA ALA A 67 -15.76 9.27 4.61
C ALA A 67 -16.30 9.78 3.28
N ILE A 68 -15.47 10.48 2.49
CA ILE A 68 -15.84 10.97 1.16
C ILE A 68 -16.08 9.78 0.20
N ALA A 69 -15.26 8.74 0.26
CA ALA A 69 -15.45 7.53 -0.55
C ALA A 69 -16.77 6.81 -0.20
N ILE A 70 -17.07 6.67 1.10
CA ILE A 70 -18.33 6.08 1.59
C ILE A 70 -19.54 6.93 1.16
N ALA A 71 -19.48 8.25 1.35
CA ALA A 71 -20.55 9.17 0.93
C ALA A 71 -20.77 9.14 -0.58
N SER A 72 -19.71 8.91 -1.35
CA SER A 72 -19.73 8.82 -2.80
C SER A 72 -19.95 7.40 -3.34
N ARG A 73 -20.29 6.42 -2.49
CA ARG A 73 -20.36 5.00 -2.87
C ARG A 73 -21.25 4.68 -4.06
N LYS A 74 -22.37 5.40 -4.20
CA LYS A 74 -23.33 5.23 -5.32
C LYS A 74 -22.83 5.85 -6.64
N LYS A 75 -21.82 6.71 -6.55
CA LYS A 75 -21.25 7.49 -7.65
C LYS A 75 -19.91 6.96 -8.13
N ILE A 76 -19.31 5.99 -7.44
CA ILE A 76 -18.03 5.41 -7.82
C ILE A 76 -18.32 4.12 -8.59
N SER A 77 -17.78 4.03 -9.81
CA SER A 77 -17.86 2.83 -10.64
C SER A 77 -16.47 2.40 -11.07
N TYR A 78 -16.15 1.13 -10.89
CA TYR A 78 -14.96 0.53 -11.47
C TYR A 78 -15.27 0.04 -12.89
N SER A 79 -14.58 0.59 -13.89
CA SER A 79 -14.75 0.15 -15.27
C SER A 79 -13.94 -1.13 -15.49
N THR A 80 -14.61 -2.23 -15.82
CA THR A 80 -13.96 -3.48 -16.22
C THR A 80 -13.51 -3.44 -17.68
N GLU A 81 -14.14 -2.62 -18.53
CA GLU A 81 -13.99 -2.62 -19.99
C GLU A 81 -12.84 -1.79 -20.54
N LYS A 82 -12.24 -0.88 -19.76
CA LYS A 82 -11.08 -0.07 -20.19
C LYS A 82 -9.77 -0.87 -20.22
N PHE A 83 -9.64 -1.81 -21.13
CA PHE A 83 -8.38 -2.49 -21.40
C PHE A 83 -7.49 -1.64 -22.32
N GLY A 84 -6.16 -1.81 -22.24
CA GLY A 84 -5.21 -1.08 -23.10
C GLY A 84 -4.53 0.15 -22.50
N SER A 85 -4.59 0.37 -21.18
CA SER A 85 -3.80 1.44 -20.55
C SER A 85 -2.34 1.01 -20.38
N THR A 86 -1.46 1.51 -21.25
CA THR A 86 0.00 1.31 -21.14
C THR A 86 0.53 1.81 -19.80
N GLY A 87 -0.01 2.91 -19.27
CA GLY A 87 0.40 3.47 -17.98
C GLY A 87 0.12 2.54 -16.80
N LEU A 88 -1.05 1.89 -16.78
CA LEU A 88 -1.38 0.90 -15.74
C LEU A 88 -0.51 -0.35 -15.84
N ALA A 89 -0.18 -0.80 -17.06
CA ALA A 89 0.73 -1.92 -17.26
C ALA A 89 2.15 -1.61 -16.75
N ILE A 90 2.69 -0.43 -17.07
CA ILE A 90 3.99 0.02 -16.57
C ILE A 90 3.98 0.07 -15.03
N ALA A 91 2.95 0.65 -14.43
CA ALA A 91 2.83 0.73 -12.98
C ALA A 91 2.75 -0.67 -12.32
N ALA A 92 2.05 -1.62 -12.94
CA ALA A 92 2.01 -3.01 -12.48
C ALA A 92 3.39 -3.70 -12.58
N PHE A 93 4.13 -3.51 -13.67
CA PHE A 93 5.49 -4.03 -13.81
C PHE A 93 6.46 -3.40 -12.82
N MET A 94 6.34 -2.09 -12.57
CA MET A 94 7.12 -1.42 -11.52
C MET A 94 6.83 -2.02 -10.16
N PHE A 95 5.55 -2.23 -9.81
CA PHE A 95 5.21 -2.83 -8.53
C PHE A 95 5.75 -4.26 -8.40
N ALA A 96 5.63 -5.06 -9.47
CA ALA A 96 6.23 -6.40 -9.52
C ALA A 96 7.75 -6.37 -9.30
N LEU A 97 8.47 -5.47 -9.95
CA LEU A 97 9.92 -5.31 -9.76
C LEU A 97 10.25 -4.95 -8.31
N THR A 98 9.51 -4.01 -7.72
CA THR A 98 9.75 -3.61 -6.33
C THR A 98 9.41 -4.70 -5.31
N LEU A 99 8.43 -5.57 -5.60
CA LEU A 99 8.14 -6.77 -4.80
C LEU A 99 9.27 -7.79 -4.90
N MET A 100 9.91 -7.94 -6.06
CA MET A 100 11.10 -8.79 -6.19
C MET A 100 12.29 -8.23 -5.39
N ILE A 101 12.50 -6.92 -5.40
CA ILE A 101 13.52 -6.27 -4.57
C ILE A 101 13.25 -6.52 -3.08
N ASP A 102 12.00 -6.37 -2.65
CA ASP A 102 11.57 -6.66 -1.28
C ASP A 102 11.84 -8.12 -0.91
N ALA A 103 11.44 -9.08 -1.76
CA ALA A 103 11.71 -10.50 -1.54
C ALA A 103 13.20 -10.79 -1.33
N VAL A 104 14.08 -10.21 -2.16
CA VAL A 104 15.53 -10.35 -2.02
C VAL A 104 16.01 -9.74 -0.70
N SER A 105 15.49 -8.59 -0.29
CA SER A 105 15.84 -7.96 0.98
C SER A 105 15.43 -8.83 2.18
N GLN A 106 14.18 -9.32 2.19
CA GLN A 106 13.70 -10.20 3.26
C GLN A 106 14.52 -11.48 3.36
N TYR A 107 14.84 -12.14 2.23
CA TYR A 107 15.66 -13.35 2.25
C TYR A 107 17.09 -13.07 2.73
N LYS A 108 17.72 -11.97 2.32
CA LYS A 108 19.05 -11.58 2.84
C LYS A 108 19.03 -11.46 4.36
N THR A 109 18.03 -10.79 4.91
CA THR A 109 17.90 -10.65 6.37
C THR A 109 17.61 -11.99 7.05
N VAL A 110 16.74 -12.83 6.47
CA VAL A 110 16.47 -14.18 6.99
C VAL A 110 17.74 -15.02 7.04
N PHE A 111 18.55 -15.03 5.97
CA PHE A 111 19.80 -15.79 5.94
C PHE A 111 20.84 -15.25 6.93
N ALA A 112 21.00 -13.93 7.03
CA ALA A 112 21.91 -13.32 7.99
C ALA A 112 21.51 -13.68 9.43
N THR A 113 20.25 -13.43 9.81
CA THR A 113 19.75 -13.73 11.16
C THR A 113 19.78 -15.23 11.47
N ALA A 114 19.49 -16.10 10.50
CA ALA A 114 19.55 -17.54 10.71
C ALA A 114 20.98 -18.03 10.96
N THR A 115 21.97 -17.45 10.26
CA THR A 115 23.39 -17.74 10.45
C THR A 115 23.86 -17.30 11.82
N ASP A 116 23.54 -16.07 12.23
CA ASP A 116 23.91 -15.53 13.55
C ASP A 116 23.28 -16.34 14.70
N THR A 117 22.01 -16.72 14.55
CA THR A 117 21.28 -17.51 15.57
C THR A 117 21.86 -18.92 15.69
N ALA A 118 22.17 -19.57 14.56
CA ALA A 118 22.81 -20.88 14.55
C ALA A 118 24.21 -20.85 15.19
N LEU A 119 24.95 -19.75 15.00
CA LEU A 119 26.28 -19.55 15.57
C LEU A 119 26.24 -19.30 17.09
N MET A 120 25.21 -18.60 17.59
CA MET A 120 25.11 -18.25 19.03
C MET A 120 24.38 -19.28 19.90
N TYR A 121 23.35 -19.95 19.40
CA TYR A 121 22.43 -20.75 20.24
C TYR A 121 22.26 -22.21 19.80
N GLY A 122 22.90 -22.65 18.71
CA GLY A 122 22.66 -23.98 18.11
C GLY A 122 21.31 -24.07 17.37
N THR A 123 20.88 -25.27 16.99
CA THR A 123 19.69 -25.51 16.14
C THR A 123 18.36 -25.57 16.90
N GLU A 124 18.19 -24.82 17.98
CA GLU A 124 16.92 -24.83 18.72
C GLU A 124 15.81 -24.05 17.97
N SER A 125 14.81 -24.78 17.51
CA SER A 125 13.72 -24.31 16.64
C SER A 125 12.84 -23.19 17.24
N VAL A 126 12.79 -23.07 18.57
CA VAL A 126 11.91 -22.12 19.29
C VAL A 126 12.42 -20.68 19.22
N GLN A 127 13.72 -20.47 19.05
CA GLN A 127 14.34 -19.13 18.92
C GLN A 127 13.97 -18.47 17.57
N TYR A 128 13.88 -19.25 16.50
CA TYR A 128 13.49 -18.78 15.15
C TYR A 128 12.05 -18.25 15.06
N LEU A 129 11.16 -18.72 15.95
CA LEU A 129 9.79 -18.23 16.04
C LEU A 129 9.72 -16.85 16.71
N LYS A 130 10.57 -16.58 17.71
CA LYS A 130 10.56 -15.31 18.46
C LYS A 130 11.13 -14.14 17.66
N THR A 131 11.97 -14.40 16.67
CA THR A 131 12.62 -13.36 15.84
C THR A 131 11.78 -12.90 14.65
N GLY A 132 10.59 -13.49 14.42
CA GLY A 132 9.76 -13.17 13.24
C GLY A 132 10.35 -13.68 11.92
N LEU A 133 11.31 -14.62 11.98
CA LEU A 133 12.04 -15.13 10.83
C LEU A 133 11.15 -15.90 9.85
N ILE A 134 10.20 -16.69 10.37
CA ILE A 134 9.20 -17.40 9.56
C ILE A 134 8.31 -16.40 8.83
N SER A 135 7.86 -15.35 9.52
CA SER A 135 7.05 -14.27 8.99
C SER A 135 7.72 -13.61 7.78
N ARG A 136 9.01 -13.26 7.91
CA ARG A 136 9.81 -12.66 6.83
C ARG A 136 10.05 -13.62 5.66
N GLY A 137 10.29 -14.90 5.95
CA GLY A 137 10.42 -15.91 4.91
C GLY A 137 9.15 -16.09 4.08
N LEU A 138 7.99 -16.11 4.75
CA LEU A 138 6.68 -16.19 4.11
C LEU A 138 6.32 -14.91 3.34
N GLU A 139 6.68 -13.74 3.86
CA GLU A 139 6.56 -12.48 3.14
C GLU A 139 7.36 -12.50 1.84
N GLY A 140 8.63 -12.90 1.88
CA GLY A 140 9.47 -13.01 0.69
C GLY A 140 8.89 -13.97 -0.35
N PHE A 141 8.37 -15.12 0.08
CA PHE A 141 7.69 -16.06 -0.80
C PHE A 141 6.43 -15.45 -1.43
N CYS A 142 5.58 -14.81 -0.61
CA CYS A 142 4.37 -14.17 -1.11
C CYS A 142 4.66 -12.99 -2.04
N ALA A 143 5.76 -12.25 -1.82
CA ALA A 143 6.21 -11.18 -2.69
C ALA A 143 6.58 -11.69 -4.08
N VAL A 144 7.27 -12.83 -4.19
CA VAL A 144 7.61 -13.45 -5.49
C VAL A 144 6.34 -13.84 -6.25
N VAL A 145 5.39 -14.51 -5.60
CA VAL A 145 4.14 -14.92 -6.25
C VAL A 145 3.29 -13.70 -6.62
N ALA A 146 3.24 -12.68 -5.76
CA ALA A 146 2.58 -11.42 -6.03
C ALA A 146 3.20 -10.69 -7.23
N ALA A 147 4.53 -10.71 -7.37
CA ALA A 147 5.21 -10.14 -8.52
C ALA A 147 4.81 -10.84 -9.83
N VAL A 148 4.75 -12.18 -9.85
CA VAL A 148 4.25 -12.95 -11.01
C VAL A 148 2.83 -12.53 -11.35
N PHE A 149 1.96 -12.40 -10.36
CA PHE A 149 0.59 -11.94 -10.57
C PHE A 149 0.53 -10.55 -11.21
N PHE A 150 1.32 -9.58 -10.73
CA PHE A 150 1.34 -8.23 -11.31
C PHE A 150 1.97 -8.18 -12.71
N VAL A 151 2.93 -9.06 -13.03
CA VAL A 151 3.45 -9.23 -14.39
C VAL A 151 2.35 -9.74 -15.33
N LEU A 152 1.62 -10.79 -14.93
CA LEU A 152 0.49 -11.31 -15.71
C LEU A 152 -0.61 -10.26 -15.88
N PHE A 153 -0.91 -9.50 -14.81
CA PHE A 153 -1.88 -8.42 -14.83
C PHE A 153 -1.47 -7.29 -15.81
N GLY A 154 -0.21 -6.86 -15.78
CA GLY A 154 0.33 -5.85 -16.69
C GLY A 154 0.34 -6.32 -18.15
N TYR A 155 0.75 -7.56 -18.39
CA TYR A 155 0.73 -8.18 -19.72
C TYR A 155 -0.68 -8.30 -20.30
N GLY A 156 -1.65 -8.70 -19.47
CA GLY A 156 -3.06 -8.77 -19.85
C GLY A 156 -3.62 -7.41 -20.28
N HIS A 157 -3.16 -6.32 -19.65
CA HIS A 157 -3.54 -4.95 -20.03
C HIS A 157 -2.92 -4.51 -21.36
N LEU A 158 -1.70 -4.93 -21.69
CA LEU A 158 -1.06 -4.61 -22.97
C LEU A 158 -1.72 -5.34 -24.15
N LYS A 159 -2.18 -6.58 -23.95
CA LYS A 159 -2.79 -7.39 -25.03
C LYS A 159 -4.29 -7.17 -25.21
N GLY A 160 -4.96 -6.43 -24.32
CA GLY A 160 -6.41 -6.21 -24.41
C GLY A 160 -7.28 -7.44 -24.15
N LYS A 161 -6.67 -8.59 -23.82
CA LYS A 161 -7.32 -9.87 -23.51
C LYS A 161 -6.93 -10.28 -22.10
N SER A 162 -7.48 -9.59 -21.11
CA SER A 162 -7.14 -9.86 -19.72
C SER A 162 -8.01 -10.99 -19.17
N ASN A 163 -7.45 -12.20 -19.14
CA ASN A 163 -7.93 -13.33 -18.35
C ASN A 163 -7.57 -13.21 -16.86
N ALA A 164 -7.63 -12.01 -16.27
CA ALA A 164 -7.37 -11.81 -14.84
C ALA A 164 -8.30 -12.68 -13.94
N SER A 165 -9.43 -13.15 -14.48
CA SER A 165 -10.32 -14.10 -13.79
C SER A 165 -9.83 -15.55 -13.78
N GLU A 166 -8.80 -15.93 -14.54
CA GLU A 166 -8.23 -17.29 -14.50
C GLU A 166 -7.25 -17.47 -13.33
N SER A 167 -6.66 -16.38 -12.82
CA SER A 167 -5.65 -16.40 -11.75
C SER A 167 -6.21 -15.95 -10.39
N LYS A 168 -7.46 -16.33 -10.06
CA LYS A 168 -8.16 -15.87 -8.83
C LYS A 168 -7.38 -16.13 -7.54
N LEU A 169 -6.71 -17.28 -7.46
CA LEU A 169 -5.93 -17.67 -6.29
C LEU A 169 -4.64 -16.84 -6.17
N MET A 170 -4.00 -16.51 -7.29
CA MET A 170 -2.79 -15.67 -7.32
C MET A 170 -3.08 -14.22 -6.92
N ALA A 171 -4.30 -13.72 -7.16
CA ALA A 171 -4.71 -12.39 -6.73
C ALA A 171 -4.77 -12.22 -5.20
N LEU A 172 -4.71 -13.31 -4.42
CA LEU A 172 -4.67 -13.27 -2.95
C LEU A 172 -3.24 -13.06 -2.41
N PHE A 173 -2.21 -13.45 -3.17
CA PHE A 173 -0.82 -13.38 -2.71
C PHE A 173 -0.31 -11.97 -2.39
N PRO A 174 -0.70 -10.90 -3.12
CA PRO A 174 -0.39 -9.53 -2.69
C PRO A 174 -0.96 -9.21 -1.30
N VAL A 175 -2.15 -9.74 -0.97
CA VAL A 175 -2.75 -9.56 0.36
C VAL A 175 -1.94 -10.33 1.40
N LEU A 176 -1.60 -11.59 1.12
CA LEU A 176 -0.79 -12.43 2.03
C LEU A 176 0.60 -11.83 2.28
N TRP A 177 1.25 -11.29 1.24
CA TRP A 177 2.49 -10.53 1.37
C TRP A 177 2.33 -9.41 2.40
N CYS A 178 1.29 -8.59 2.27
CA CYS A 178 1.03 -7.50 3.19
C CYS A 178 0.70 -7.99 4.62
N VAL A 179 0.02 -9.14 4.77
CA VAL A 179 -0.25 -9.78 6.06
C VAL A 179 1.03 -10.21 6.76
N PHE A 180 1.92 -10.91 6.06
CA PHE A 180 3.19 -11.35 6.66
C PHE A 180 4.13 -10.17 6.94
N ARG A 181 4.10 -9.15 6.07
CA ARG A 181 4.77 -7.86 6.29
C ARG A 181 4.29 -7.17 7.56
N LEU A 182 2.98 -7.14 7.79
CA LEU A 182 2.40 -6.60 9.02
C LEU A 182 2.79 -7.45 10.25
N MET A 183 2.71 -8.78 10.12
CA MET A 183 3.00 -9.71 11.22
C MET A 183 4.43 -9.57 11.73
N HIS A 184 5.43 -9.52 10.85
CA HIS A 184 6.81 -9.39 11.30
C HIS A 184 7.10 -8.01 11.91
N ARG A 185 6.46 -6.93 11.43
CA ARG A 185 6.59 -5.59 12.01
C ARG A 185 5.97 -5.51 13.40
N PHE A 186 4.83 -6.16 13.59
CA PHE A 186 4.20 -6.27 14.89
C PHE A 186 5.02 -7.11 15.88
N MET A 187 5.79 -8.08 15.41
CA MET A 187 6.66 -8.90 16.27
C MET A 187 7.94 -8.19 16.71
N ARG A 188 8.27 -7.01 16.17
CA ARG A 188 9.40 -6.21 16.67
C ARG A 188 9.05 -5.74 18.08
N THR A 189 9.81 -6.21 19.05
CA THR A 189 9.62 -5.95 20.48
C THR A 189 9.88 -4.49 20.84
N ILE A 190 8.96 -3.59 20.49
CA ILE A 190 9.04 -2.18 20.90
C ILE A 190 7.65 -1.61 21.18
N ASN A 191 7.55 -0.77 22.21
CA ASN A 191 6.34 -0.06 22.63
C ASN A 191 5.80 0.84 21.50
N PHE A 192 4.78 0.36 20.79
CA PHE A 192 4.27 0.91 19.52
C PHE A 192 3.81 2.38 19.56
N LEU A 193 3.48 2.90 20.75
CA LEU A 193 2.99 4.28 20.90
C LEU A 193 4.10 5.33 20.79
N ASN A 194 5.35 4.97 21.08
CA ASN A 194 6.46 5.91 21.00
C ASN A 194 7.24 5.81 19.67
N VAL A 195 7.14 4.69 18.94
CA VAL A 195 7.90 4.47 17.69
C VAL A 195 7.11 5.03 16.51
N SER A 196 7.48 6.22 16.06
CA SER A 196 6.73 6.88 15.00
C SER A 196 6.83 6.17 13.65
N ASP A 197 8.00 5.64 13.31
CA ASP A 197 8.22 4.99 12.00
C ASP A 197 7.43 3.69 11.88
N LEU A 198 7.48 2.87 12.93
CA LEU A 198 6.72 1.63 13.00
C LEU A 198 5.21 1.91 12.94
N LEU A 199 4.71 2.92 13.65
CA LEU A 199 3.29 3.26 13.62
C LEU A 199 2.80 3.60 12.21
N TYR A 200 3.57 4.41 11.45
CA TYR A 200 3.23 4.76 10.08
C TYR A 200 3.26 3.56 9.14
N GLU A 201 4.24 2.67 9.30
CA GLU A 201 4.32 1.42 8.54
C GLU A 201 3.16 0.47 8.85
N LEU A 202 2.74 0.36 10.11
CA LEU A 202 1.58 -0.45 10.49
C LEU A 202 0.30 0.08 9.85
N PHE A 203 0.05 1.40 9.93
CA PHE A 203 -1.12 2.00 9.27
C PHE A 203 -1.06 1.85 7.75
N MET A 204 0.13 2.02 7.14
CA MET A 204 0.35 1.73 5.73
C MET A 204 -0.07 0.31 5.39
N CYS A 205 0.44 -0.69 6.11
CA CYS A 205 0.12 -2.10 5.89
C CYS A 205 -1.38 -2.37 6.03
N VAL A 206 -2.06 -1.79 7.02
CA VAL A 206 -3.51 -1.95 7.21
C VAL A 206 -4.29 -1.41 6.01
N PHE A 207 -4.02 -0.19 5.56
CA PHE A 207 -4.73 0.39 4.41
C PHE A 207 -4.36 -0.30 3.10
N LEU A 208 -3.08 -0.66 2.92
CA LEU A 208 -2.61 -1.37 1.74
C LEU A 208 -3.24 -2.76 1.64
N MET A 209 -3.34 -3.49 2.76
CA MET A 209 -4.02 -4.77 2.84
C MET A 209 -5.51 -4.64 2.48
N ALA A 210 -6.20 -3.64 3.04
CA ALA A 210 -7.61 -3.39 2.73
C ALA A 210 -7.82 -3.04 1.25
N PHE A 211 -6.90 -2.24 0.67
CA PHE A 211 -6.90 -1.94 -0.76
C PHE A 211 -6.65 -3.18 -1.62
N LEU A 212 -5.60 -3.96 -1.34
CA LEU A 212 -5.25 -5.15 -2.10
C LEU A 212 -6.33 -6.22 -2.01
N MET A 213 -7.01 -6.33 -0.87
CA MET A 213 -8.16 -7.21 -0.71
C MET A 213 -9.34 -6.76 -1.57
N ALA A 214 -9.68 -5.47 -1.57
CA ALA A 214 -10.72 -4.92 -2.44
C ALA A 214 -10.36 -5.10 -3.93
N PHE A 215 -9.10 -4.91 -4.29
CA PHE A 215 -8.59 -5.15 -5.63
C PHE A 215 -8.67 -6.63 -6.02
N SER A 216 -8.32 -7.55 -5.13
CA SER A 216 -8.41 -9.00 -5.35
C SER A 216 -9.86 -9.46 -5.55
N GLN A 217 -10.79 -8.95 -4.74
CA GLN A 217 -12.23 -9.21 -4.85
C GLN A 217 -12.77 -8.77 -6.22
N LEU A 218 -12.39 -7.58 -6.68
CA LEU A 218 -12.80 -7.07 -7.99
C LEU A 218 -12.24 -7.88 -9.16
N ASN A 219 -10.97 -8.26 -9.12
CA ASN A 219 -10.38 -9.09 -10.19
C ASN A 219 -10.93 -10.52 -10.21
N SER A 220 -11.27 -11.07 -9.05
CA SER A 220 -11.80 -12.44 -8.93
C SER A 220 -13.31 -12.53 -9.21
N LYS A 221 -13.99 -11.38 -9.37
CA LYS A 221 -15.46 -11.25 -9.40
C LYS A 221 -16.12 -11.87 -8.15
N VAL A 222 -15.46 -11.75 -7.00
CA VAL A 222 -15.93 -12.28 -5.72
C VAL A 222 -16.34 -11.08 -4.86
N GLY A 223 -17.66 -10.86 -4.75
CA GLY A 223 -18.25 -9.70 -4.09
C GLY A 223 -19.29 -9.05 -4.99
N GLY A 224 -20.47 -8.74 -4.45
CA GLY A 224 -21.58 -8.16 -5.21
C GLY A 224 -21.35 -6.70 -5.61
N ASP A 225 -22.39 -6.07 -6.16
CA ASP A 225 -22.36 -4.66 -6.50
C ASP A 225 -22.14 -3.75 -5.28
N GLY A 226 -21.14 -2.87 -5.35
CA GLY A 226 -20.89 -1.85 -4.30
C GLY A 226 -19.55 -1.94 -3.58
N PHE A 227 -18.58 -2.69 -4.10
CA PHE A 227 -17.22 -2.76 -3.57
C PHE A 227 -16.28 -1.68 -4.15
N ASP A 228 -16.65 -1.02 -5.26
CA ASP A 228 -15.79 -0.11 -6.02
C ASP A 228 -15.27 1.08 -5.20
N TRP A 229 -16.08 1.61 -4.28
CA TRP A 229 -15.67 2.73 -3.42
C TRP A 229 -14.53 2.36 -2.48
N LYS A 230 -14.39 1.07 -2.13
CA LYS A 230 -13.32 0.58 -1.25
C LYS A 230 -11.94 0.77 -1.87
N LEU A 231 -11.82 0.69 -3.20
CA LEU A 231 -10.56 0.99 -3.89
C LEU A 231 -10.12 2.43 -3.65
N VAL A 232 -11.04 3.40 -3.73
CA VAL A 232 -10.72 4.81 -3.49
C VAL A 232 -10.50 5.07 -2.00
N GLY A 233 -11.41 4.56 -1.16
CA GLY A 233 -11.41 4.80 0.28
C GLY A 233 -10.20 4.21 1.00
N TYR A 234 -9.71 3.04 0.57
CA TYR A 234 -8.50 2.43 1.12
C TYR A 234 -7.24 2.80 0.33
N GLY A 235 -7.36 2.99 -0.99
CA GLY A 235 -6.22 3.30 -1.85
C GLY A 235 -5.61 4.68 -1.59
N LEU A 236 -6.43 5.72 -1.35
CA LEU A 236 -5.91 7.06 -1.08
C LEU A 236 -5.11 7.13 0.25
N PRO A 237 -5.64 6.62 1.39
CA PRO A 237 -4.83 6.50 2.60
C PRO A 237 -3.61 5.58 2.43
N ALA A 238 -3.74 4.43 1.75
CA ALA A 238 -2.60 3.55 1.50
C ALA A 238 -1.47 4.28 0.76
N MET A 239 -1.80 4.99 -0.33
CA MET A 239 -0.86 5.79 -1.09
C MET A 239 -0.24 6.93 -0.25
N MET A 240 -1.03 7.59 0.59
CA MET A 240 -0.54 8.62 1.50
C MET A 240 0.54 8.08 2.44
N PHE A 241 0.24 6.97 3.13
CA PHE A 241 1.18 6.36 4.06
C PHE A 241 2.40 5.75 3.35
N SER A 242 2.22 5.09 2.20
CA SER A 242 3.34 4.54 1.43
C SER A 242 4.33 5.62 0.97
N LEU A 243 3.82 6.76 0.49
CA LEU A 243 4.67 7.88 0.10
C LEU A 243 5.31 8.56 1.31
N LEU A 244 4.63 8.62 2.45
CA LEU A 244 5.19 9.17 3.69
C LEU A 244 6.28 8.27 4.29
N CYS A 245 6.17 6.95 4.19
CA CYS A 245 7.22 6.02 4.63
C CYS A 245 8.43 6.05 3.69
N PHE A 246 8.20 6.19 2.37
CA PHE A 246 9.28 6.14 1.38
C PHE A 246 10.00 7.49 1.18
N LEU A 247 9.28 8.57 0.86
CA LEU A 247 9.89 9.80 0.35
C LEU A 247 10.80 10.52 1.35
N PRO A 248 10.42 10.73 2.62
CA PRO A 248 11.29 11.37 3.60
C PRO A 248 12.60 10.62 3.80
N ARG A 249 12.55 9.28 3.86
CA ARG A 249 13.74 8.43 4.00
C ARG A 249 14.63 8.55 2.77
N PHE A 250 14.04 8.44 1.58
CA PHE A 250 14.75 8.62 0.32
C PHE A 250 15.41 10.00 0.20
N ILE A 251 14.72 11.07 0.59
CA ILE A 251 15.27 12.43 0.61
C ILE A 251 16.46 12.54 1.57
N MET A 252 16.35 11.99 2.79
CA MET A 252 17.46 12.02 3.76
C MET A 252 18.69 11.27 3.24
N THR A 253 18.50 10.11 2.60
CA THR A 253 19.59 9.37 1.94
C THR A 253 20.20 10.16 0.78
N LEU A 254 19.39 10.83 -0.06
CA LEU A 254 19.92 11.67 -1.14
C LEU A 254 20.73 12.86 -0.65
N VAL A 255 20.38 13.42 0.51
CA VAL A 255 21.11 14.53 1.14
C VAL A 255 22.35 14.04 1.90
N GLY A 256 22.59 12.72 1.95
CA GLY A 256 23.74 12.13 2.65
C GLY A 256 23.61 12.20 4.17
N ARG A 257 22.37 12.20 4.69
CA ARG A 257 22.05 12.16 6.13
C ARG A 257 21.28 10.89 6.48
N ASP A 258 21.72 9.76 5.92
CA ASP A 258 21.16 8.44 6.18
C ASP A 258 21.47 7.93 7.59
N ASP A 259 22.51 8.47 8.24
CA ASP A 259 22.85 8.25 9.66
C ASP A 259 21.75 8.65 10.65
N LEU A 260 20.83 9.52 10.22
CA LEU A 260 19.69 9.97 11.03
C LEU A 260 18.43 9.13 10.84
N LEU A 261 18.47 8.17 9.91
CA LEU A 261 17.36 7.26 9.69
C LEU A 261 17.37 6.16 10.74
N CYS A 262 16.18 5.64 11.02
CA CYS A 262 16.09 4.53 11.94
C CYS A 262 16.63 3.25 11.28
N ASP A 263 17.68 2.64 11.87
CA ASP A 263 18.30 1.39 11.37
C ASP A 263 17.27 0.28 11.20
N GLN A 264 16.26 0.30 12.06
CA GLN A 264 15.18 -0.66 12.04
C GLN A 264 14.24 -0.44 10.86
N SER A 265 14.13 0.77 10.33
CA SER A 265 13.11 1.13 9.34
C SER A 265 13.76 1.64 8.05
N PRO A 266 14.43 0.77 7.27
CA PRO A 266 15.13 1.17 6.05
C PRO A 266 14.17 1.64 4.95
N ILE A 267 14.75 2.10 3.83
CA ILE A 267 13.98 2.42 2.63
C ILE A 267 13.46 1.13 1.99
N GLU A 268 12.15 1.10 1.76
CA GLU A 268 11.46 -0.04 1.16
C GLU A 268 10.83 0.34 -0.18
N TRP A 269 11.49 -0.07 -1.26
CA TRP A 269 11.10 0.28 -2.63
C TRP A 269 9.69 -0.21 -3.02
N CYS A 270 9.20 -1.27 -2.36
CA CYS A 270 7.86 -1.80 -2.55
C CYS A 270 6.75 -0.80 -2.17
N ASP A 271 7.03 0.16 -1.28
CA ASP A 271 6.06 1.20 -0.91
C ASP A 271 5.86 2.22 -2.04
N LEU A 272 6.94 2.61 -2.71
CA LEU A 272 6.86 3.43 -3.91
C LEU A 272 6.12 2.69 -5.03
N GLY A 273 6.46 1.43 -5.25
CA GLY A 273 5.78 0.59 -6.25
C GLY A 273 4.27 0.47 -6.00
N ALA A 274 3.87 0.24 -4.75
CA ALA A 274 2.47 0.19 -4.34
C ALA A 274 1.76 1.53 -4.59
N ALA A 275 2.36 2.66 -4.18
CA ALA A 275 1.79 3.98 -4.37
C ALA A 275 1.58 4.33 -5.86
N VAL A 276 2.59 4.05 -6.70
CA VAL A 276 2.51 4.27 -8.16
C VAL A 276 1.42 3.40 -8.79
N PHE A 277 1.34 2.13 -8.38
CA PHE A 277 0.29 1.22 -8.85
C PHE A 277 -1.11 1.69 -8.46
N ILE A 278 -1.32 2.05 -7.20
CA ILE A 278 -2.62 2.57 -6.71
C ILE A 278 -3.00 3.82 -7.51
N CYS A 279 -2.08 4.77 -7.66
CA CYS A 279 -2.32 6.00 -8.42
C CYS A 279 -2.75 5.70 -9.86
N ALA A 280 -1.98 4.86 -10.57
CA ALA A 280 -2.28 4.48 -11.94
C ALA A 280 -3.63 3.77 -12.05
N LEU A 281 -3.95 2.86 -11.12
CA LEU A 281 -5.21 2.12 -11.10
C LEU A 281 -6.40 3.07 -10.90
N LEU A 282 -6.33 3.96 -9.91
CA LEU A 282 -7.39 4.90 -9.62
C LEU A 282 -7.64 5.85 -10.80
N LEU A 283 -6.58 6.42 -11.39
CA LEU A 283 -6.72 7.36 -12.52
C LEU A 283 -7.25 6.71 -13.80
N THR A 284 -6.97 5.43 -14.02
CA THR A 284 -7.32 4.75 -15.27
C THR A 284 -8.66 4.01 -15.21
N ARG A 285 -8.97 3.39 -14.06
CA ARG A 285 -10.10 2.45 -13.94
C ARG A 285 -11.26 2.96 -13.09
N VAL A 286 -11.04 3.95 -12.23
CA VAL A 286 -12.12 4.50 -11.40
C VAL A 286 -12.80 5.66 -12.13
N GLY A 287 -14.09 5.49 -12.40
CA GLY A 287 -14.98 6.53 -12.89
C GLY A 287 -15.89 7.06 -11.78
N PHE A 288 -16.22 8.33 -11.85
CA PHE A 288 -17.31 8.92 -11.06
C PHE A 288 -18.50 9.14 -12.00
N GLY A 289 -19.63 8.50 -11.72
CA GLY A 289 -20.82 8.41 -12.56
C GLY A 289 -22.00 7.87 -11.75
N GLU A 290 -23.24 8.20 -12.08
CA GLU A 290 -24.35 7.40 -11.51
C GLU A 290 -24.26 6.03 -12.18
N LYS A 291 -24.31 4.93 -11.41
CA LYS A 291 -24.58 3.63 -12.00
C LYS A 291 -25.94 3.77 -12.70
N ASN A 292 -25.97 3.76 -14.03
CA ASN A 292 -27.23 3.69 -14.76
C ASN A 292 -27.88 2.38 -14.33
N THR A 293 -28.97 2.48 -13.56
CA THR A 293 -29.75 1.35 -13.08
C THR A 293 -30.50 0.63 -14.19
N GLU A 294 -30.38 1.07 -15.45
CA GLU A 294 -31.10 0.51 -16.60
C GLU A 294 -30.57 -0.86 -17.05
N THR A 295 -29.32 -1.22 -16.75
CA THR A 295 -28.78 -2.55 -17.11
C THR A 295 -29.16 -3.66 -16.13
N ALA A 296 -29.70 -3.33 -14.96
CA ALA A 296 -30.19 -4.32 -14.00
C ALA A 296 -31.60 -4.81 -14.38
N GLU A 297 -32.47 -3.93 -14.89
CA GLU A 297 -33.84 -4.30 -15.29
C GLU A 297 -33.91 -5.05 -16.63
N THR A 298 -32.89 -4.93 -17.49
CA THR A 298 -32.86 -5.70 -18.75
C THR A 298 -32.38 -7.13 -18.57
N ALA A 299 -31.52 -7.40 -17.57
CA ALA A 299 -31.09 -8.76 -17.27
C ALA A 299 -32.24 -9.61 -16.67
N GLU A 300 -33.12 -8.99 -15.88
CA GLU A 300 -34.25 -9.69 -15.24
C GLU A 300 -35.43 -9.96 -16.19
N LYS A 301 -35.50 -9.25 -17.34
CA LYS A 301 -36.56 -9.45 -18.35
C LYS A 301 -36.18 -10.37 -19.51
N THR A 302 -34.92 -10.79 -19.63
CA THR A 302 -34.49 -11.82 -20.60
C THR A 302 -34.47 -13.23 -20.03
N GLU A 303 -34.70 -13.40 -18.72
CA GLU A 303 -34.83 -14.71 -18.06
C GLU A 303 -36.26 -15.04 -17.60
N SER A 304 -37.27 -14.26 -18.04
CA SER A 304 -38.70 -14.56 -17.80
C SER A 304 -39.41 -15.05 -19.05
#